data_AF-A0A0R2Q6J4-F1
#
_entry.id   AF-A0A0R2Q6J4-F1
#
_cell.length_a   1.000
_cell.length_b   1.000
_cell.length_c   1.000
_cell.angle_alpha   90.00
_cell.angle_beta   90.00
_cell.angle_gamma   90.00
#
_symmetry.space_group_name_H-M   'P 1'
#
loop_
_entity.id
_entity.type
_entity.pdbx_description
1 polymer ?
#
loop_
_entity_poly.entity_id
_entity_poly.type
_entity_poly.pdbx_seq_one_letter_code
_entity_poly.pdbx_strand_id
1 'polypeptide(L)'
;MARLQIECPLRESTDGGKMLRDWLPENIKIPEVATNTMMMTFVITCVMAQWAVYSSRRNDSKHASLALGVVLLTEIALINAQLAIYSQMGIGVRDGSYMTMFYAVTATMLVIIVVCMGFTLLALFRSIAGRAGDLDLVSAHALYCYAVSAIFAALWFVVYVQK
;
A
#
# COMPACT_ATOMS: atom_id res chain seq x y z
N MET A 1 -4.20 -27.09 -7.82
CA MET A 1 -2.89 -26.52 -8.23
C MET A 1 -2.37 -27.06 -9.58
N ALA A 2 -2.59 -28.33 -9.94
CA ALA A 2 -2.06 -28.89 -11.21
C ALA A 2 -2.70 -28.35 -12.52
N ARG A 3 -3.95 -27.87 -12.50
CA ARG A 3 -4.61 -27.30 -13.69
C ARG A 3 -4.09 -25.92 -14.10
N LEU A 4 -3.36 -25.22 -13.23
CA LEU A 4 -2.86 -23.86 -13.48
C LEU A 4 -1.59 -23.84 -14.36
N GLN A 5 -0.99 -25.01 -14.63
CA GLN A 5 0.29 -25.11 -15.34
C GLN A 5 0.15 -25.35 -16.85
N ILE A 6 -1.04 -25.65 -17.39
CA ILE A 6 -1.14 -26.15 -18.78
C ILE A 6 -1.41 -25.02 -19.79
N GLU A 7 -1.98 -23.88 -19.36
CA GLU A 7 -2.50 -22.83 -20.26
C GLU A 7 -1.58 -21.59 -20.40
N CYS A 8 -0.39 -21.60 -19.80
CA CYS A 8 0.50 -20.43 -19.77
C CYS A 8 1.49 -20.44 -20.97
N PRO A 9 1.61 -19.33 -21.73
CA PRO A 9 2.54 -19.22 -22.87
C PRO A 9 4.00 -19.37 -22.42
N LEU A 10 4.80 -19.99 -23.28
CA LEU A 10 6.20 -20.34 -23.01
C LEU A 10 7.11 -19.36 -23.75
N ARG A 11 8.03 -18.70 -23.03
CA ARG A 11 9.10 -17.88 -23.62
C ARG A 11 10.42 -18.62 -23.55
N GLU A 12 11.26 -18.53 -24.59
CA GLU A 12 12.63 -19.04 -24.53
C GLU A 12 13.49 -18.14 -23.60
N SER A 13 14.16 -18.77 -22.63
CA SER A 13 15.17 -18.10 -21.82
C SER A 13 16.31 -17.61 -22.70
N THR A 14 16.83 -16.40 -22.41
CA THR A 14 17.98 -15.79 -23.10
C THR A 14 19.25 -16.66 -23.06
N ASP A 15 19.33 -17.60 -22.12
CA ASP A 15 20.41 -18.60 -21.98
C ASP A 15 20.16 -19.91 -22.77
N GLY A 16 19.12 -19.98 -23.60
CA GLY A 16 18.86 -21.10 -24.52
C GLY A 16 18.50 -22.45 -23.87
N GLY A 17 18.41 -22.53 -22.54
CA GLY A 17 18.30 -23.81 -21.83
C GLY A 17 16.89 -24.22 -21.37
N LYS A 18 15.95 -23.28 -21.16
CA LYS A 18 14.63 -23.57 -20.58
C LYS A 18 13.53 -22.65 -21.13
N MET A 19 12.37 -23.23 -21.44
CA MET A 19 11.14 -22.49 -21.64
C MET A 19 10.62 -22.00 -20.28
N LEU A 20 10.54 -20.68 -20.09
CA LEU A 20 10.03 -20.05 -18.88
C LEU A 20 8.52 -19.87 -19.03
N ARG A 21 7.80 -20.16 -17.94
CA ARG A 21 6.36 -19.89 -17.86
C ARG A 21 6.18 -18.45 -17.40
N ASP A 22 5.69 -17.59 -18.28
CA ASP A 22 5.40 -16.20 -17.93
C ASP A 22 4.09 -16.14 -17.15
N TRP A 23 4.22 -16.06 -15.82
CA TRP A 23 3.09 -15.93 -14.91
C TRP A 23 2.35 -14.59 -15.11
N LEU A 24 3.02 -13.58 -15.69
CA LEU A 24 2.47 -12.31 -16.14
C LEU A 24 2.27 -12.34 -17.67
N PRO A 25 1.03 -12.33 -18.18
CA PRO A 25 0.75 -12.27 -19.62
C PRO A 25 1.32 -11.02 -20.28
N GLU A 26 1.93 -11.15 -21.46
CA GLU A 26 2.59 -10.06 -22.20
C GLU A 26 1.64 -8.90 -22.58
N ASN A 27 0.32 -9.13 -22.58
CA ASN A 27 -0.67 -8.11 -22.88
C ASN A 27 -1.02 -7.19 -21.68
N ILE A 28 -0.55 -7.50 -20.47
CA ILE A 28 -0.86 -6.71 -19.27
C ILE A 28 0.28 -5.75 -18.96
N LYS A 29 0.03 -4.44 -19.13
CA LYS A 29 0.96 -3.38 -18.72
C LYS A 29 0.65 -2.92 -17.31
N ILE A 30 1.53 -3.24 -16.36
CA ILE A 30 1.43 -2.76 -14.98
C ILE A 30 1.91 -1.30 -14.93
N PRO A 31 1.14 -0.36 -14.34
CA PRO A 31 1.57 1.03 -14.20
C PRO A 31 2.66 1.17 -13.12
N GLU A 32 3.92 1.06 -13.54
CA GLU A 32 5.10 1.14 -12.66
C GLU A 32 5.23 2.51 -11.98
N VAL A 33 4.90 3.59 -12.70
CA VAL A 33 4.99 4.97 -12.18
C VAL A 33 4.05 5.15 -10.99
N ALA A 34 2.78 4.78 -11.13
CA ALA A 34 1.80 4.91 -10.06
C ALA A 34 2.22 4.12 -8.82
N THR A 35 2.75 2.91 -9.02
CA THR A 35 3.16 2.04 -7.92
C THR A 35 4.40 2.58 -7.19
N ASN A 36 5.38 3.12 -7.91
CA ASN A 36 6.55 3.74 -7.31
C ASN A 36 6.17 5.02 -6.55
N THR A 37 5.22 5.80 -7.06
CA THR A 37 4.66 6.96 -6.35
C THR A 37 4.01 6.52 -5.04
N MET A 38 3.23 5.44 -5.03
CA MET A 38 2.64 4.92 -3.79
C MET A 38 3.69 4.54 -2.74
N MET A 39 4.81 3.92 -3.16
CA MET A 39 5.92 3.62 -2.24
C MET A 39 6.44 4.91 -1.59
N MET A 40 6.71 5.94 -2.38
CA MET A 40 7.16 7.23 -1.86
C MET A 40 6.14 7.88 -0.92
N THR A 41 4.84 7.74 -1.20
CA THR A 41 3.77 8.22 -0.31
C THR A 41 3.76 7.48 1.03
N PHE A 42 4.05 6.18 1.08
CA PHE A 42 4.20 5.45 2.34
C PHE A 42 5.40 5.95 3.17
N VAL A 43 6.52 6.27 2.53
CA VAL A 43 7.68 6.86 3.22
C VAL A 43 7.29 8.19 3.89
N ILE A 44 6.57 9.06 3.17
CA ILE A 44 6.05 10.32 3.71
C ILE A 44 5.11 10.05 4.88
N THR A 45 4.19 9.10 4.72
CA THR A 45 3.23 8.69 5.77
C THR A 45 3.95 8.29 7.05
N CYS A 46 5.02 7.48 6.95
CA CYS A 46 5.83 7.09 8.11
C CYS A 46 6.51 8.28 8.79
N VAL A 47 7.09 9.20 8.03
CA VAL A 47 7.75 10.39 8.59
C VAL A 47 6.75 11.28 9.32
N MET A 48 5.56 11.47 8.75
CA MET A 48 4.51 12.27 9.37
C MET A 48 3.91 11.60 10.61
N ALA A 49 3.75 10.27 10.59
CA ALA A 49 3.35 9.51 11.77
C ALA A 49 4.38 9.66 12.91
N GLN A 50 5.69 9.60 12.58
CA GLN A 50 6.74 9.83 13.58
C GLN A 50 6.70 11.26 14.13
N TRP A 51 6.43 12.25 13.28
CA TRP A 51 6.29 13.63 13.71
C TRP A 51 5.08 13.83 14.63
N ALA A 52 3.97 13.12 14.39
CA ALA A 52 2.82 13.11 15.28
C ALA A 52 3.18 12.57 16.68
N VAL A 53 3.90 11.45 16.75
CA VAL A 53 4.40 10.87 18.02
C VAL A 53 5.31 11.86 18.74
N TYR A 54 6.27 12.44 18.01
CA TYR A 54 7.22 13.40 18.57
C TYR A 54 6.52 14.63 19.16
N SER A 55 5.56 15.21 18.44
CA SER A 55 4.78 16.37 18.90
C SER A 55 3.93 16.03 20.12
N SER A 56 3.31 14.84 20.13
CA SER A 56 2.50 14.34 21.25
C SER A 56 3.34 14.17 22.52
N ARG A 57 4.57 13.64 22.41
CA ARG A 57 5.52 13.54 23.55
C ARG A 57 5.85 14.88 24.19
N ARG A 58 5.70 15.99 23.46
CA ARG A 58 5.98 17.35 23.92
C ARG A 58 4.72 18.12 24.34
N ASN A 59 3.56 17.44 24.39
CA ASN A 59 2.25 18.07 24.60
C ASN A 59 1.93 19.18 23.58
N ASP A 60 2.49 19.10 22.37
CA ASP A 60 2.17 20.03 21.29
C ASP A 60 1.02 19.48 20.43
N SER A 61 -0.19 19.79 20.87
CA SER A 61 -1.43 19.31 20.22
C SER A 61 -1.63 19.87 18.82
N LYS A 62 -1.14 21.08 18.55
CA LYS A 62 -1.27 21.72 17.24
C LYS A 62 -0.43 21.01 16.20
N HIS A 63 0.85 20.77 16.50
CA HIS A 63 1.71 20.04 15.58
C HIS A 63 1.33 18.56 15.47
N ALA A 64 0.85 17.93 16.55
CA ALA A 64 0.35 16.55 16.50
C ALA A 64 -0.87 16.42 15.57
N SER A 65 -1.86 17.31 15.69
CA SER A 65 -3.05 17.30 14.84
C SER A 65 -2.72 17.62 13.38
N LEU A 66 -1.78 18.53 13.12
CA LEU A 66 -1.33 18.83 11.76
C LEU A 66 -0.64 17.61 11.13
N ALA A 67 0.27 16.97 11.86
CA ALA A 67 0.96 15.78 11.37
C ALA A 67 -0.03 14.64 11.05
N LEU A 68 -0.97 14.36 11.95
CA LEU A 68 -2.05 13.38 11.72
C LEU A 68 -2.97 13.77 10.56
N GLY A 69 -3.24 15.06 10.36
CA GLY A 69 -3.99 15.55 9.22
C GLY A 69 -3.27 15.28 7.89
N VAL A 70 -1.94 15.40 7.85
CA VAL A 70 -1.17 15.06 6.65
C VAL A 70 -1.13 13.55 6.43
N VAL A 71 -0.99 12.73 7.49
CA VAL A 71 -1.12 11.26 7.39
C VAL A 71 -2.47 10.88 6.78
N LEU A 72 -3.56 11.50 7.21
CA LEU A 72 -4.89 11.26 6.65
C LEU A 72 -4.96 11.59 5.15
N LEU A 73 -4.36 12.71 4.74
CA LEU A 73 -4.32 13.12 3.33
C LEU A 73 -3.49 12.14 2.49
N THR A 74 -2.38 11.63 3.01
CA THR A 74 -1.56 10.66 2.26
C THR A 74 -2.26 9.32 2.14
N GLU A 75 -3.01 8.87 3.15
CA GLU A 75 -3.85 7.67 3.08
C GLU A 75 -4.97 7.79 2.02
N ILE A 76 -5.64 8.95 1.96
CA ILE A 76 -6.63 9.24 0.91
C ILE A 76 -5.95 9.21 -0.47
N ALA A 77 -4.77 9.80 -0.60
CA ALA A 77 -4.01 9.78 -1.85
C ALA A 77 -3.61 8.36 -2.27
N LEU A 78 -3.23 7.50 -1.32
CA LEU A 78 -2.92 6.07 -1.57
C LEU A 78 -4.14 5.31 -2.10
N ILE A 79 -5.31 5.50 -1.47
CA ILE A 79 -6.56 4.88 -1.93
C ILE A 79 -6.91 5.37 -3.34
N ASN A 80 -6.82 6.68 -3.58
CA ASN A 80 -7.07 7.26 -4.90
C ASN A 80 -6.11 6.72 -5.98
N ALA A 81 -4.81 6.62 -5.66
CA ALA A 81 -3.82 6.03 -6.58
C ALA A 81 -4.16 4.57 -6.91
N GLN A 82 -4.56 3.78 -5.90
CA GLN A 82 -4.95 2.39 -6.11
C GLN A 82 -6.20 2.25 -7.00
N LEU A 83 -7.21 3.09 -6.79
CA LEU A 83 -8.41 3.11 -7.64
C LEU A 83 -8.08 3.53 -9.08
N ALA A 84 -7.17 4.51 -9.25
CA ALA A 84 -6.70 4.91 -10.57
C ALA A 84 -6.00 3.75 -11.29
N ILE A 85 -5.19 2.96 -10.59
CA ILE A 85 -4.56 1.74 -11.14
C ILE A 85 -5.63 0.77 -11.63
N TYR A 86 -6.64 0.46 -10.80
CA TYR A 86 -7.74 -0.43 -11.22
C TYR A 86 -8.49 0.09 -12.45
N SER A 87 -8.71 1.40 -12.55
CA SER A 87 -9.38 2.00 -13.71
C SER A 87 -8.55 1.94 -15.00
N GLN A 88 -7.23 2.08 -14.89
CA GLN A 88 -6.32 2.06 -16.05
C GLN A 88 -6.06 0.65 -16.56
N MET A 89 -6.14 -0.36 -15.70
CA MET A 89 -5.89 -1.75 -16.08
C MET A 89 -6.98 -2.34 -16.98
N GLY A 90 -8.19 -1.76 -17.02
CA GLY A 90 -9.19 -1.96 -18.09
C GLY A 90 -9.69 -3.39 -18.35
N ILE A 91 -9.28 -4.36 -17.54
CA ILE A 91 -9.50 -5.80 -17.71
C ILE A 91 -10.09 -6.34 -16.39
N GLY A 92 -11.13 -7.17 -16.50
CA GLY A 92 -11.94 -7.62 -15.36
C GLY A 92 -11.23 -8.69 -14.51
N VAL A 93 -11.62 -8.82 -13.24
CA VAL A 93 -11.08 -9.79 -12.26
C VAL A 93 -11.08 -11.25 -12.77
N ARG A 94 -11.89 -11.56 -13.81
CA ARG A 94 -12.13 -12.91 -14.35
C ARG A 94 -11.34 -13.24 -15.61
N ASP A 95 -10.49 -12.34 -16.10
CA ASP A 95 -9.81 -12.51 -17.40
C ASP A 95 -8.51 -13.34 -17.30
N GLY A 96 -8.12 -13.80 -16.09
CA GLY A 96 -7.02 -14.76 -15.92
C GLY A 96 -6.61 -15.00 -14.47
N SER A 97 -5.90 -16.11 -14.21
CA SER A 97 -5.44 -16.51 -12.86
C SER A 97 -4.52 -15.46 -12.21
N TYR A 98 -3.67 -14.79 -13.01
CA TYR A 98 -2.83 -13.69 -12.55
C TYR A 98 -3.67 -12.53 -12.00
N MET A 99 -4.71 -12.14 -12.73
CA MET A 99 -5.55 -10.99 -12.35
C MET A 99 -6.33 -11.27 -11.08
N THR A 100 -6.85 -12.48 -10.92
CA THR A 100 -7.52 -12.86 -9.67
C THR A 100 -6.59 -12.76 -8.46
N MET A 101 -5.33 -13.22 -8.58
CA MET A 101 -4.35 -13.10 -7.49
C MET A 101 -3.95 -11.64 -7.23
N PHE A 102 -3.68 -10.88 -8.30
CA PHE A 102 -3.35 -9.45 -8.19
C PHE A 102 -4.45 -8.68 -7.47
N TYR A 103 -5.71 -8.81 -7.90
CA TYR A 103 -6.83 -8.13 -7.26
C TYR A 103 -7.08 -8.62 -5.83
N ALA A 104 -6.93 -9.92 -5.54
CA ALA A 104 -7.09 -10.43 -4.18
C ALA A 104 -6.05 -9.82 -3.22
N VAL A 105 -4.78 -9.80 -3.62
CA VAL A 105 -3.68 -9.25 -2.80
C VAL A 105 -3.82 -7.74 -2.65
N THR A 106 -4.02 -7.03 -3.75
CA THR A 106 -4.08 -5.56 -3.74
C THR A 106 -5.37 -5.03 -3.10
N ALA A 107 -6.51 -5.72 -3.23
CA ALA A 107 -7.73 -5.36 -2.51
C ALA A 107 -7.60 -5.62 -1.01
N THR A 108 -6.95 -6.72 -0.60
CA THR A 108 -6.65 -6.97 0.82
C THR A 108 -5.78 -5.86 1.38
N MET A 109 -4.74 -5.46 0.65
CA MET A 109 -3.89 -4.33 1.00
C MET A 109 -4.70 -3.02 1.13
N LEU A 110 -5.61 -2.75 0.18
CA LEU A 110 -6.49 -1.58 0.23
C LEU A 110 -7.38 -1.58 1.48
N VAL A 111 -7.93 -2.73 1.88
CA VAL A 111 -8.72 -2.85 3.12
C VAL A 111 -7.85 -2.52 4.35
N ILE A 112 -6.61 -3.00 4.41
CA ILE A 112 -5.68 -2.69 5.49
C ILE A 112 -5.38 -1.17 5.56
N ILE A 113 -5.21 -0.51 4.41
CA ILE A 113 -5.03 0.95 4.34
C ILE A 113 -6.28 1.69 4.86
N VAL A 114 -7.49 1.22 4.52
CA VAL A 114 -8.74 1.81 5.03
C VAL A 114 -8.86 1.67 6.54
N VAL A 115 -8.43 0.53 7.10
CA VAL A 115 -8.36 0.35 8.57
C VAL A 115 -7.33 1.29 9.19
N CYS A 116 -6.18 1.49 8.55
CA CYS A 116 -5.17 2.48 8.95
C CYS A 116 -5.79 3.89 9.03
N MET A 117 -6.52 4.27 7.98
CA MET A 117 -7.23 5.54 7.89
C MET A 117 -8.26 5.72 9.02
N GLY A 118 -8.99 4.66 9.36
CA GLY A 118 -9.88 4.65 10.52
C GLY A 118 -9.14 4.94 11.84
N PHE A 119 -7.96 4.34 12.03
CA PHE A 119 -7.13 4.60 13.21
C PHE A 119 -6.57 6.03 13.21
N THR A 120 -6.12 6.54 12.06
CA THR A 120 -5.68 7.93 11.90
C THR A 120 -6.77 8.91 12.31
N LEU A 121 -8.02 8.68 11.89
CA LEU A 121 -9.18 9.51 12.27
C LEU A 121 -9.41 9.50 13.79
N LEU A 122 -9.35 8.32 14.44
CA LEU A 122 -9.48 8.21 15.89
C LEU A 122 -8.38 8.99 16.62
N ALA A 123 -7.14 8.87 16.18
CA ALA A 123 -6.01 9.61 16.74
C ALA A 123 -6.17 11.13 16.53
N LEU A 124 -6.61 11.54 15.33
CA LEU A 124 -6.80 12.95 14.97
C LEU A 124 -7.91 13.61 15.80
N PHE A 125 -9.09 12.99 15.88
CA PHE A 125 -10.19 13.52 16.71
C PHE A 125 -9.79 13.68 18.16
N ARG A 126 -9.02 12.72 18.68
CA ARG A 126 -8.53 12.77 20.05
C ARG A 126 -7.48 13.85 20.27
N SER A 127 -6.59 14.07 19.32
CA SER A 127 -5.62 15.17 19.34
C SER A 127 -6.32 16.54 19.32
N ILE A 128 -7.36 16.70 18.49
CA ILE A 128 -8.14 17.95 18.39
C ILE A 128 -8.93 18.21 19.68
N ALA A 129 -9.45 17.17 20.34
CA ALA A 129 -10.13 17.27 21.63
C ALA A 129 -9.21 17.64 22.82
N GLY A 130 -7.96 18.03 22.56
CA GLY A 130 -7.00 18.44 23.58
C GLY A 130 -6.33 17.28 24.33
N ARG A 131 -6.59 16.03 23.94
CA ARG A 131 -5.98 14.82 24.54
C ARG A 131 -4.71 14.40 23.81
N ALA A 132 -3.93 15.38 23.32
CA ALA A 132 -2.68 15.12 22.60
C ALA A 132 -1.57 14.51 23.47
N GLY A 133 -1.77 14.41 24.79
CA GLY A 133 -0.87 13.71 25.71
C GLY A 133 -1.01 12.19 25.72
N ASP A 134 -1.97 11.61 25.00
CA ASP A 134 -2.16 10.15 24.89
C ASP A 134 -1.11 9.53 23.95
N LEU A 135 0.13 9.52 24.42
CA LEU A 135 1.27 8.98 23.69
C LEU A 135 1.06 7.52 23.27
N ASP A 136 0.43 6.71 24.11
CA ASP A 136 0.19 5.30 23.85
C ASP A 136 -0.67 5.08 22.61
N LEU A 137 -1.70 5.91 22.41
CA LEU A 137 -2.58 5.81 21.25
C LEU A 137 -1.88 6.26 19.96
N VAL A 138 -1.17 7.40 20.02
CA VAL A 138 -0.47 7.94 18.84
C VAL A 138 0.72 7.06 18.45
N SER A 139 1.40 6.46 19.43
CA SER A 139 2.48 5.49 19.16
C SER A 139 1.97 4.18 18.60
N ALA A 140 0.84 3.64 19.11
CA ALA A 140 0.19 2.47 18.53
C ALA A 140 -0.25 2.73 17.07
N HIS A 141 -0.78 3.92 16.79
CA HIS A 141 -1.12 4.34 15.42
C HIS A 141 0.13 4.39 14.53
N ALA A 142 1.22 5.02 14.98
CA ALA A 142 2.46 5.07 14.20
C ALA A 142 3.04 3.67 13.92
N LEU A 143 3.02 2.76 14.90
CA LEU A 143 3.41 1.37 14.72
C LEU A 143 2.56 0.66 13.66
N TYR A 144 1.24 0.91 13.65
CA TYR A 144 0.35 0.38 12.63
C TYR A 144 0.73 0.92 11.24
N CYS A 145 0.95 2.24 11.09
CA CYS A 145 1.44 2.83 9.85
C CYS A 145 2.74 2.18 9.37
N TYR A 146 3.69 1.93 10.27
CA TYR A 146 4.96 1.27 9.92
C TYR A 146 4.75 -0.16 9.45
N ALA A 147 3.87 -0.92 10.11
CA ALA A 147 3.54 -2.28 9.72
C ALA A 147 2.89 -2.32 8.33
N VAL A 148 1.90 -1.46 8.07
CA VAL A 148 1.24 -1.36 6.76
C VAL A 148 2.24 -0.97 5.67
N SER A 149 3.09 0.02 5.92
CA SER A 149 4.16 0.41 4.99
C SER A 149 5.15 -0.72 4.72
N ALA A 150 5.54 -1.50 5.73
CA ALA A 150 6.44 -2.65 5.57
C ALA A 150 5.79 -3.78 4.74
N ILE A 151 4.51 -4.07 4.99
CA ILE A 151 3.73 -5.03 4.20
C ILE A 151 3.65 -4.55 2.74
N PHE A 152 3.35 -3.27 2.52
CA PHE A 152 3.33 -2.70 1.17
C PHE A 152 4.70 -2.79 0.50
N ALA A 153 5.79 -2.49 1.20
CA ALA A 153 7.14 -2.56 0.64
C ALA A 153 7.49 -4.00 0.21
N ALA A 154 7.12 -5.01 1.01
CA ALA A 154 7.30 -6.41 0.66
C ALA A 154 6.47 -6.79 -0.57
N LEU A 155 5.19 -6.39 -0.63
CA LEU A 155 4.33 -6.59 -1.80
C LEU A 155 4.88 -5.89 -3.03
N TRP A 156 5.34 -4.64 -2.87
CA TRP A 156 5.93 -3.83 -3.93
C TRP A 156 7.15 -4.54 -4.54
N PHE A 157 8.05 -5.04 -3.69
CA PHE A 157 9.23 -5.75 -4.13
C PHE A 157 8.87 -7.05 -4.88
N VAL A 158 7.96 -7.86 -4.32
CA VAL A 158 7.59 -9.16 -4.92
C VAL A 158 6.81 -8.99 -6.22
N VAL A 159 5.84 -8.07 -6.27
CA VAL A 159 4.90 -7.95 -7.40
C VAL A 159 5.47 -7.10 -8.53
N TYR A 160 6.25 -6.05 -8.21
CA TYR A 160 6.64 -5.05 -9.21
C TYR A 160 8.13 -5.08 -9.55
N VAL A 161 9.01 -5.54 -8.64
CA VAL A 161 10.47 -5.60 -8.88
C VAL A 161 10.92 -6.96 -9.39
N GLN A 162 10.47 -8.05 -8.77
CA GLN A 162 10.94 -9.43 -9.03
C GLN A 162 10.30 -10.10 -10.26
N LYS A 163 9.96 -9.31 -11.31
CA LYS A 163 9.20 -9.73 -12.52
C LYS A 163 9.52 -11.16 -12.99
#